data_AF-A0A9P1H0R6-F1
#
_entry.id   AF-A0A9P1H0R6-F1
#
_cell.length_a   1.000
_cell.length_b   1.000
_cell.length_c   1.000
_cell.angle_alpha   90.00
_cell.angle_beta   90.00
_cell.angle_gamma   90.00
#
_symmetry.space_group_name_H-M   'P 1'
#
loop_
_entity.id
_entity.type
_entity.pdbx_description
1 polymer ?
#
loop_
_entity_poly.entity_id
_entity_poly.type
_entity_poly.pdbx_seq_one_letter_code
_entity_poly.pdbx_strand_id
1 'polypeptide(L)'
;MSHQPSLSDLVLPQPTLSSVLSSVKKSSLSAHNRLRSIRHDAAFVSAAASSPLGRGRPSAYFKSTDGHTGQWKFSSRRLNLHLFGLIEENNGIIIVDSTRRGKPLSTHAQITALLPSYLAALRALDLDLAPLRAALTKPLRPFWVTPDTTLPLSVDEEEEGGGDGATGTGAGKPAVVFDDAHPIICLTASNKSSTSEMSTAFEGYVQGAADDTEHWAMGLTAPSSADECRISFVSGPASPPESWQITPELIEVRIGNPRQASKNLRSALPEICAFVARFSESHPAACILVSCPTGKDLAVATALALRCYFFDTDDMDAPFRVPKEVVINKAAIRARLGRIMLAFPEGNPQRATLQSVNSFLMG
;
A
#
# COMPACT_ATOMS: atom_id res chain seq x y z
N MET A 1 9.69 49.40 45.94
CA MET A 1 8.61 49.35 44.93
C MET A 1 8.68 47.99 44.28
N SER A 2 7.70 47.14 44.56
CA SER A 2 7.60 45.77 44.02
C SER A 2 7.30 45.83 42.53
N HIS A 3 8.20 45.30 41.70
CA HIS A 3 8.00 45.20 40.26
C HIS A 3 6.82 44.25 40.01
N GLN A 4 5.72 44.76 39.44
CA GLN A 4 4.63 43.89 38.99
C GLN A 4 5.08 43.16 37.71
N PRO A 5 4.86 41.84 37.59
CA PRO A 5 5.17 41.10 36.38
C PRO A 5 4.27 41.58 35.23
N SER A 6 4.86 41.77 34.06
CA SER A 6 4.23 42.23 32.82
C SER A 6 4.07 41.08 31.82
N LEU A 7 3.23 41.27 30.79
CA LEU A 7 3.00 40.28 29.74
C LEU A 7 4.30 39.86 29.01
N SER A 8 5.30 40.73 29.02
CA SER A 8 6.65 40.53 28.48
C SER A 8 7.48 39.50 29.25
N ASP A 9 7.06 39.17 30.48
CA ASP A 9 7.74 38.20 31.35
C ASP A 9 7.23 36.75 31.14
N LEU A 10 6.25 36.55 30.24
CA LEU A 10 5.82 35.22 29.79
C LEU A 10 6.78 34.65 28.74
N VAL A 11 7.77 33.88 29.20
CA VAL A 11 8.56 33.01 28.32
C VAL A 11 7.77 31.73 28.06
N LEU A 12 7.09 31.66 26.91
CA LEU A 12 6.49 30.41 26.44
C LEU A 12 7.61 29.43 26.03
N PRO A 13 7.53 28.14 26.40
CA PRO A 13 8.52 27.16 26.03
C PRO A 13 8.58 27.04 24.50
N GLN A 14 9.67 27.54 23.91
CA GLN A 14 9.94 27.37 22.50
C GLN A 14 10.21 25.87 22.23
N PRO A 15 9.57 25.27 21.22
CA PRO A 15 9.84 23.88 20.89
C PRO A 15 11.32 23.75 20.51
N THR A 16 12.02 22.82 21.14
CA THR A 16 13.41 22.52 20.77
C THR A 16 13.44 21.94 19.36
N LEU A 17 14.55 22.10 18.64
CA LEU A 17 14.75 21.46 17.33
C LEU A 17 14.42 19.96 17.37
N SER A 18 14.76 19.28 18.47
CA SER A 18 14.42 17.87 18.71
C SER A 18 12.90 17.60 18.82
N SER A 19 12.13 18.49 19.48
CA SER A 19 10.67 18.32 19.57
C SER A 19 9.97 18.63 18.24
N VAL A 20 10.49 19.58 17.46
CA VAL A 20 10.00 19.85 16.09
C VAL A 20 10.31 18.67 15.17
N LEU A 21 11.54 18.15 15.19
CA LEU A 21 11.96 17.02 14.36
C LEU A 21 11.20 15.73 14.69
N SER A 22 10.95 15.47 15.97
CA SER A 22 10.14 14.32 16.38
C SER A 22 8.66 14.47 16.01
N SER A 23 8.12 15.69 16.02
CA SER A 23 6.78 15.97 15.50
C SER A 23 6.69 15.74 13.99
N VAL A 24 7.68 16.20 13.23
CA VAL A 24 7.79 15.98 11.78
C VAL A 24 7.95 14.49 11.45
N LYS A 25 8.77 13.74 12.20
CA LYS A 25 8.88 12.28 12.07
C LYS A 25 7.57 11.55 12.40
N LYS A 26 6.78 12.05 13.36
CA LYS A 26 5.46 11.46 13.66
C LYS A 26 4.43 11.78 12.59
N SER A 27 4.45 12.98 12.02
CA SER A 27 3.56 13.34 10.91
C SER A 27 3.92 12.61 9.62
N SER A 28 5.20 12.32 9.39
CA SER A 28 5.65 11.60 8.20
C SER A 28 5.25 10.12 8.20
N LEU A 29 4.99 9.52 9.36
CA LEU A 29 4.53 8.13 9.51
C LEU A 29 3.00 7.95 9.44
N SER A 30 2.28 8.91 8.86
CA SER A 30 0.82 8.89 8.74
C SER A 30 0.30 7.74 7.86
N ALA A 31 -0.96 7.35 8.05
CA ALA A 31 -1.61 6.35 7.20
C ALA A 31 -1.60 6.76 5.71
N HIS A 32 -1.79 8.06 5.41
CA HIS A 32 -1.70 8.60 4.06
C HIS A 32 -0.31 8.34 3.45
N ASN A 33 0.75 8.70 4.16
CA ASN A 33 2.13 8.51 3.69
C ASN A 33 2.48 7.03 3.52
N ARG A 34 2.02 6.16 4.43
CA ARG A 34 2.19 4.71 4.30
C ARG A 34 1.47 4.16 3.07
N LEU A 35 0.20 4.52 2.85
CA LEU A 35 -0.56 4.08 1.68
C LEU A 35 0.04 4.62 0.37
N ARG A 36 0.52 5.87 0.37
CA ARG A 36 1.23 6.47 -0.77
C ARG A 36 2.54 5.73 -1.06
N SER A 37 3.31 5.38 -0.04
CA SER A 37 4.53 4.57 -0.16
C SER A 37 4.24 3.15 -0.64
N ILE A 38 3.19 2.50 -0.12
CA ILE A 38 2.74 1.18 -0.60
C ILE A 38 2.38 1.27 -2.09
N ARG A 39 1.59 2.27 -2.50
CA ARG A 39 1.24 2.48 -3.90
C ARG A 39 2.45 2.75 -4.78
N HIS A 40 3.40 3.55 -4.30
CA HIS A 40 4.64 3.85 -5.01
C HIS A 40 5.48 2.58 -5.23
N ASP A 41 5.73 1.82 -4.16
CA ASP A 41 6.49 0.57 -4.23
C ASP A 41 5.77 -0.47 -5.09
N ALA A 42 4.44 -0.58 -4.98
CA ALA A 42 3.62 -1.46 -5.82
C ALA A 42 3.66 -1.09 -7.31
N ALA A 43 3.65 0.21 -7.64
CA ALA A 43 3.77 0.67 -9.02
C ALA A 43 5.14 0.30 -9.62
N PHE A 44 6.22 0.43 -8.84
CA PHE A 44 7.54 0.00 -9.25
C PHE A 44 7.63 -1.52 -9.46
N VAL A 45 7.07 -2.31 -8.55
CA VAL A 45 6.97 -3.77 -8.69
C VAL A 45 6.19 -4.13 -9.96
N SER A 46 5.08 -3.44 -10.23
CA SER A 46 4.30 -3.65 -11.45
C SER A 46 5.07 -3.29 -12.71
N ALA A 47 5.84 -2.20 -12.70
CA ALA A 47 6.67 -1.82 -13.84
C ALA A 47 7.79 -2.85 -14.10
N ALA A 48 8.44 -3.35 -13.05
CA ALA A 48 9.44 -4.40 -13.14
C ALA A 48 8.86 -5.72 -13.67
N ALA A 49 7.62 -6.06 -13.28
CA ALA A 49 6.91 -7.24 -13.75
C ALA A 49 6.36 -7.11 -15.19
N SER A 50 6.17 -5.89 -15.70
CA SER A 50 5.76 -5.65 -17.09
C SER A 50 6.94 -5.56 -18.07
N SER A 51 8.16 -5.44 -17.55
CA SER A 51 9.40 -5.52 -18.34
C SER A 51 9.61 -6.95 -18.87
N PRO A 52 10.40 -7.17 -19.96
CA PRO A 52 10.82 -8.52 -20.42
C PRO A 52 11.50 -9.40 -19.35
N LEU A 53 11.70 -8.86 -18.14
CA LEU A 53 12.38 -9.42 -16.99
C LEU A 53 11.52 -10.34 -16.10
N GLY A 54 10.20 -10.44 -16.29
CA GLY A 54 9.42 -11.45 -15.56
C GLY A 54 7.99 -11.61 -16.06
N ARG A 55 7.51 -12.85 -16.16
CA ARG A 55 6.09 -13.17 -16.38
C ARG A 55 5.61 -14.15 -15.30
N GLY A 56 4.40 -13.93 -14.79
CA GLY A 56 3.75 -14.81 -13.80
C GLY A 56 3.59 -14.20 -12.40
N ARG A 57 2.49 -14.58 -11.70
CA ARG A 57 2.17 -14.17 -10.31
C ARG A 57 2.02 -15.37 -9.35
N PRO A 58 3.06 -16.17 -9.09
CA PRO A 58 3.01 -17.18 -8.04
C PRO A 58 3.32 -16.55 -6.66
N SER A 59 2.64 -17.01 -5.61
CA SER A 59 2.95 -16.64 -4.23
C SER A 59 4.06 -17.54 -3.67
N ALA A 60 5.16 -16.96 -3.18
CA ALA A 60 6.18 -17.68 -2.43
C ALA A 60 6.09 -17.30 -0.95
N TYR A 61 6.14 -18.29 -0.05
CA TYR A 61 6.15 -18.03 1.38
C TYR A 61 7.61 -17.96 1.88
N PHE A 62 8.05 -16.78 2.28
CA PHE A 62 9.31 -16.56 3.00
C PHE A 62 8.99 -16.14 4.42
N LYS A 63 9.59 -16.81 5.42
CA LYS A 63 9.39 -16.41 6.82
C LYS A 63 10.28 -15.20 7.12
N SER A 64 9.69 -14.07 7.49
CA SER A 64 10.40 -12.81 7.77
C SER A 64 11.54 -12.94 8.78
N THR A 65 11.48 -13.93 9.69
CA THR A 65 12.50 -14.15 10.72
C THR A 65 13.81 -14.73 10.20
N ASP A 66 13.82 -15.40 9.05
CA ASP A 66 14.96 -16.22 8.62
C ASP A 66 16.00 -15.41 7.80
N GLY A 67 15.74 -14.12 7.60
CA GLY A 67 16.57 -13.17 6.86
C GLY A 67 17.06 -11.95 7.65
N HIS A 68 16.75 -11.86 8.95
CA HIS A 68 17.27 -10.77 9.79
C HIS A 68 18.78 -10.92 10.00
N THR A 69 19.48 -9.79 10.11
CA THR A 69 20.92 -9.76 10.38
C THR A 69 21.25 -10.62 11.60
N GLY A 70 22.06 -11.66 11.40
CA GLY A 70 22.49 -12.58 12.47
C GLY A 70 21.53 -13.73 12.76
N GLN A 71 20.42 -13.85 12.02
CA GLN A 71 19.44 -14.94 12.15
C GLN A 71 19.19 -15.60 10.79
N TRP A 72 20.22 -16.21 10.23
CA TRP A 72 20.15 -16.96 8.98
C TRP A 72 19.76 -18.41 9.30
N LYS A 73 18.51 -18.81 9.01
CA LYS A 73 18.01 -20.17 9.26
C LYS A 73 17.61 -20.84 7.96
N PHE A 74 17.88 -22.14 7.86
CA PHE A 74 17.39 -22.97 6.78
C PHE A 74 16.11 -23.69 7.22
N SER A 75 15.01 -23.49 6.49
CA SER A 75 13.72 -24.12 6.80
C SER A 75 13.57 -25.44 6.06
N SER A 76 13.56 -26.55 6.79
CA SER A 76 13.25 -27.88 6.24
C SER A 76 11.78 -28.08 5.88
N ARG A 77 10.89 -27.19 6.33
CA ARG A 77 9.43 -27.31 6.13
C ARG A 77 8.91 -26.48 4.95
N ARG A 78 9.66 -25.48 4.50
CA ARG A 78 9.23 -24.48 3.52
C ARG A 78 10.31 -24.30 2.44
N LEU A 79 10.50 -25.33 1.64
CA LEU A 79 11.59 -25.43 0.66
C LEU A 79 11.31 -24.69 -0.67
N ASN A 80 10.06 -24.26 -0.90
CA ASN A 80 9.64 -23.54 -2.11
C ASN A 80 10.00 -24.25 -3.45
N LEU A 81 10.05 -25.60 -3.46
CA LEU A 81 10.41 -26.39 -4.65
C LEU A 81 9.44 -26.21 -5.84
N HIS A 82 8.21 -25.77 -5.59
CA HIS A 82 7.23 -25.47 -6.64
C HIS A 82 7.67 -24.31 -7.56
N LEU A 83 8.58 -23.43 -7.10
CA LEU A 83 9.06 -22.29 -7.89
C LEU A 83 9.91 -22.71 -9.09
N PHE A 84 10.55 -23.88 -9.06
CA PHE A 84 11.44 -24.30 -10.15
C PHE A 84 10.69 -24.60 -11.44
N GLY A 85 9.49 -25.20 -11.37
CA GLY A 85 8.64 -25.38 -12.56
C GLY A 85 8.21 -24.04 -13.15
N LEU A 86 7.85 -23.09 -12.29
CA LEU A 86 7.49 -21.73 -12.71
C LEU A 86 8.66 -20.99 -13.34
N ILE A 87 9.87 -21.15 -12.80
CA ILE A 87 11.09 -20.54 -13.35
C ILE A 87 11.38 -21.08 -14.75
N GLU A 88 11.26 -22.39 -14.96
CA GLU A 88 11.45 -23.00 -16.28
C GLU A 88 10.39 -22.47 -17.26
N GLU A 89 9.10 -22.54 -16.90
CA GLU A 89 7.97 -22.12 -17.73
C GLU A 89 8.05 -20.64 -18.15
N ASN A 90 8.54 -19.78 -17.26
CA ASN A 90 8.58 -18.33 -17.46
C ASN A 90 9.99 -17.81 -17.81
N ASN A 91 10.96 -18.70 -17.96
CA ASN A 91 12.37 -18.38 -18.15
C ASN A 91 12.89 -17.33 -17.14
N GLY A 92 12.58 -17.52 -15.85
CA GLY A 92 12.96 -16.61 -14.77
C GLY A 92 11.86 -16.34 -13.75
N ILE A 93 12.18 -15.58 -12.71
CA ILE A 93 11.23 -15.15 -11.66
C ILE A 93 11.67 -13.83 -11.02
N ILE A 94 10.70 -13.06 -10.52
CA ILE A 94 10.94 -11.89 -9.67
C ILE A 94 10.60 -12.24 -8.23
N ILE A 95 11.55 -12.01 -7.32
CA ILE A 95 11.40 -12.10 -5.87
C ILE A 95 11.40 -10.68 -5.31
N VAL A 96 10.21 -10.24 -4.89
CA VAL A 96 10.00 -8.94 -4.24
C VAL A 96 10.37 -9.05 -2.76
N ASP A 97 10.81 -7.94 -2.16
CA ASP A 97 11.34 -7.86 -0.78
C ASP A 97 12.76 -8.44 -0.60
N SER A 98 13.58 -8.35 -1.65
CA SER A 98 14.99 -8.69 -1.52
C SER A 98 15.79 -7.46 -1.09
N THR A 99 16.33 -7.44 0.13
CA THR A 99 17.12 -6.30 0.62
C THR A 99 18.59 -6.38 0.18
N ARG A 100 19.05 -5.38 -0.58
CA ARG A 100 20.49 -5.13 -0.83
C ARG A 100 21.05 -4.12 0.16
N ARG A 101 20.87 -4.30 1.48
CA ARG A 101 21.79 -3.65 2.42
C ARG A 101 23.18 -4.11 2.02
N GLY A 102 24.16 -3.22 1.90
CA GLY A 102 25.55 -3.61 1.68
C GLY A 102 25.95 -4.55 2.80
N LYS A 103 25.86 -5.86 2.55
CA LYS A 103 26.17 -6.88 3.55
C LYS A 103 27.69 -6.81 3.72
N PRO A 104 28.22 -6.44 4.89
CA PRO A 104 29.65 -6.35 5.09
C PRO A 104 30.29 -7.71 4.77
N LEU A 105 31.58 -7.73 4.41
CA LEU A 105 32.32 -8.97 4.11
C LEU A 105 32.16 -10.02 5.22
N SER A 106 32.00 -9.58 6.47
CA SER A 106 31.69 -10.43 7.62
C SER A 106 30.36 -11.19 7.48
N THR A 107 29.31 -10.59 6.92
CA THR A 107 28.03 -11.28 6.67
C THR A 107 28.16 -12.35 5.59
N HIS A 108 28.92 -12.09 4.52
CA HIS A 108 29.18 -13.10 3.50
C HIS A 108 29.91 -14.31 4.11
N ALA A 109 30.99 -14.06 4.86
CA ALA A 109 31.73 -15.12 5.54
C ALA A 109 30.86 -15.91 6.53
N GLN A 110 30.00 -15.23 7.31
CA GLN A 110 29.07 -15.88 8.24
C GLN A 110 28.07 -16.79 7.52
N ILE A 111 27.47 -16.35 6.42
CA ILE A 111 26.52 -17.17 5.64
C ILE A 111 27.24 -18.36 5.00
N THR A 112 28.43 -18.13 4.42
CA THR A 112 29.25 -19.19 3.83
C THR A 112 29.59 -20.28 4.85
N ALA A 113 29.90 -19.90 6.10
CA ALA A 113 30.17 -20.83 7.18
C ALA A 113 28.95 -21.72 7.56
N LEU A 114 27.72 -21.28 7.26
CA LEU A 114 26.49 -22.02 7.54
C LEU A 114 26.11 -23.01 6.42
N LEU A 115 26.60 -22.81 5.20
CA LEU A 115 26.24 -23.63 4.02
C LEU A 115 26.44 -25.14 4.23
N PRO A 116 27.54 -25.64 4.86
CA PRO A 116 27.68 -27.07 5.11
C PRO A 116 26.56 -27.64 5.98
N SER A 117 26.12 -26.89 6.99
CA SER A 117 25.02 -27.30 7.88
C SER A 117 23.68 -27.34 7.15
N TYR A 118 23.44 -26.39 6.24
CA TYR A 118 22.23 -26.36 5.42
C TYR A 118 22.20 -27.51 4.41
N LEU A 119 23.35 -27.81 3.79
CA LEU A 119 23.47 -28.94 2.87
C LEU A 119 23.22 -30.28 3.60
N ALA A 120 23.76 -30.44 4.80
CA ALA A 120 23.50 -31.62 5.63
C ALA A 120 22.00 -31.73 5.98
N ALA A 121 21.37 -30.62 6.40
CA ALA A 121 19.95 -30.57 6.71
C ALA A 121 19.07 -30.90 5.49
N LEU A 122 19.40 -30.38 4.29
CA LEU A 122 18.67 -30.68 3.06
C LEU A 122 18.81 -32.15 2.65
N ARG A 123 20.03 -32.72 2.74
CA ARG A 123 20.26 -34.15 2.44
C ARG A 123 19.48 -35.07 3.38
N ALA A 124 19.36 -34.70 4.66
CA ALA A 124 18.61 -35.48 5.64
C ALA A 124 17.10 -35.54 5.36
N LEU A 125 16.56 -34.70 4.46
CA LEU A 125 15.16 -34.77 4.03
C LEU A 125 14.87 -35.86 3.00
N ASP A 126 15.92 -36.47 2.43
CA ASP A 126 15.83 -37.59 1.49
C ASP A 126 14.81 -37.35 0.35
N LEU A 127 14.89 -36.16 -0.25
CA LEU A 127 13.98 -35.72 -1.30
C LEU A 127 14.41 -36.28 -2.66
N ASP A 128 13.44 -36.77 -3.44
CA ASP A 128 13.69 -37.07 -4.85
C ASP A 128 13.82 -35.77 -5.66
N LEU A 129 15.07 -35.42 -5.97
CA LEU A 129 15.41 -34.24 -6.77
C LEU A 129 15.58 -34.56 -8.26
N ALA A 130 15.42 -35.82 -8.69
CA ALA A 130 15.58 -36.18 -10.10
C ALA A 130 14.57 -35.48 -11.01
N PRO A 131 13.26 -35.38 -10.66
CA PRO A 131 12.30 -34.62 -11.46
C PRO A 131 12.66 -33.14 -11.55
N LEU A 132 13.16 -32.55 -10.46
CA LEU A 132 13.54 -31.14 -10.40
C LEU A 132 14.75 -30.84 -11.31
N ARG A 133 15.73 -31.74 -11.32
CA ARG A 133 16.90 -31.64 -12.19
C ARG A 133 16.55 -31.81 -13.66
N ALA A 134 15.57 -32.66 -13.97
CA ALA A 134 15.08 -32.82 -15.33
C ALA A 134 14.25 -31.61 -15.79
N ALA A 135 13.57 -30.93 -14.86
CA ALA A 135 12.73 -29.77 -15.15
C ALA A 135 13.52 -28.47 -15.39
N LEU A 136 14.72 -28.30 -14.84
CA LEU A 136 15.53 -27.09 -15.03
C LEU A 136 16.56 -27.27 -16.13
N THR A 137 16.38 -26.58 -17.25
CA THR A 137 17.27 -26.71 -18.41
C THR A 137 18.45 -25.73 -18.38
N LYS A 138 18.32 -24.59 -17.68
CA LYS A 138 19.37 -23.57 -17.55
C LYS A 138 19.73 -23.30 -16.08
N PRO A 139 20.95 -22.83 -15.78
CA PRO A 139 21.32 -22.42 -14.43
C PRO A 139 20.50 -21.20 -13.97
N LEU A 140 20.26 -21.11 -12.66
CA LEU A 140 19.61 -19.93 -12.05
C LEU A 140 20.65 -18.84 -11.77
N ARG A 141 20.38 -17.60 -12.19
CA ARG A 141 21.30 -16.46 -12.00
C ARG A 141 20.61 -15.30 -11.28
N PRO A 142 21.01 -14.97 -10.04
CA PRO A 142 20.38 -13.89 -9.29
C PRO A 142 20.87 -12.50 -9.73
N PHE A 143 19.94 -11.55 -9.86
CA PHE A 143 20.20 -10.14 -10.17
C PHE A 143 19.46 -9.25 -9.19
N TRP A 144 20.11 -8.19 -8.70
CA TRP A 144 19.43 -7.20 -7.86
C TRP A 144 18.95 -6.03 -8.69
N VAL A 145 17.68 -5.68 -8.53
CA VAL A 145 17.05 -4.50 -9.14
C VAL A 145 16.53 -3.61 -8.03
N THR A 146 16.81 -2.32 -8.12
CA THR A 146 16.37 -1.26 -7.21
C THR A 146 15.71 -0.14 -7.99
N PRO A 147 15.02 0.84 -7.36
CA PRO A 147 14.44 1.96 -8.09
C PRO A 147 15.46 2.77 -8.90
N ASP A 148 16.72 2.81 -8.44
CA ASP A 148 17.82 3.45 -9.16
C ASP A 148 18.37 2.61 -10.33
N THR A 149 17.90 1.38 -10.52
CA THR A 149 18.34 0.52 -11.63
C THR A 149 17.59 0.92 -12.89
N THR A 150 18.30 1.38 -13.92
CA THR A 150 17.70 1.58 -15.24
C THR A 150 17.31 0.22 -15.81
N LEU A 151 16.01 -0.07 -15.79
CA LEU A 151 15.48 -1.23 -16.49
C LEU A 151 15.58 -0.98 -17.98
N PRO A 152 16.03 -1.96 -18.80
CA PRO A 152 15.90 -1.84 -20.24
C PRO A 152 14.40 -1.73 -20.54
N LEU A 153 13.97 -0.52 -20.91
CA LEU A 153 12.73 -0.33 -21.65
C LEU A 153 12.88 -1.15 -22.92
N SER A 154 11.81 -1.80 -23.36
CA SER A 154 11.77 -2.48 -24.66
C SER A 154 12.23 -1.49 -25.73
N VAL A 155 13.49 -1.62 -26.13
CA VAL A 155 14.03 -0.91 -27.28
C VAL A 155 13.46 -1.60 -28.50
N ASP A 156 12.40 -1.00 -29.05
CA ASP A 156 12.17 -1.04 -30.49
C ASP A 156 13.27 -0.16 -31.12
N GLU A 157 14.52 -0.61 -31.09
CA GLU A 157 15.58 0.00 -31.88
C GLU A 157 15.70 -0.80 -33.17
N GLU A 158 14.97 -0.29 -34.18
CA GLU A 158 15.25 -0.53 -35.57
C GLU A 158 16.72 -0.16 -35.84
N GLU A 159 17.57 -1.16 -36.05
CA GLU A 159 18.85 -0.93 -36.74
C GLU A 159 18.52 -0.55 -38.20
N GLU A 160 18.54 0.74 -38.50
CA GLU A 160 18.66 1.20 -39.89
C GLU A 160 20.02 0.74 -40.44
N GLY A 161 19.98 -0.28 -41.31
CA GLY A 161 21.22 -0.89 -41.83
C GLY A 161 21.12 -1.77 -43.07
N GLY A 162 20.08 -1.67 -43.90
CA GLY A 162 20.12 -1.96 -45.35
C GLY A 162 19.88 -3.41 -45.85
N GLY A 163 18.87 -3.56 -46.72
CA GLY A 163 18.93 -4.49 -47.87
C GLY A 163 17.85 -5.59 -47.96
N ASP A 164 16.76 -5.27 -48.67
CA ASP A 164 15.91 -6.11 -49.52
C ASP A 164 15.16 -7.34 -48.97
N GLY A 165 13.83 -7.18 -48.88
CA GLY A 165 12.89 -8.11 -49.52
C GLY A 165 12.10 -9.09 -48.63
N ALA A 166 10.76 -8.95 -48.75
CA ALA A 166 9.71 -9.96 -48.49
C ALA A 166 9.02 -9.99 -47.12
N THR A 167 7.74 -9.61 -47.19
CA THR A 167 6.56 -9.92 -46.36
C THR A 167 6.69 -11.06 -45.33
N GLY A 168 6.42 -10.74 -44.07
CA GLY A 168 6.16 -11.73 -43.02
C GLY A 168 5.52 -11.10 -41.79
N THR A 169 4.25 -11.40 -41.55
CA THR A 169 3.53 -11.11 -40.30
C THR A 169 4.19 -11.87 -39.14
N GLY A 170 4.83 -11.17 -38.21
CA GLY A 170 5.46 -11.77 -37.03
C GLY A 170 5.24 -10.91 -35.80
N ALA A 171 4.47 -11.42 -34.84
CA ALA A 171 4.40 -10.85 -33.51
C ALA A 171 5.82 -10.80 -32.92
N GLY A 172 6.31 -9.60 -32.60
CA GLY A 172 7.65 -9.35 -32.10
C GLY A 172 8.00 -10.28 -30.93
N LYS A 173 9.05 -11.07 -31.11
CA LYS A 173 9.59 -11.97 -30.08
C LYS A 173 10.22 -11.08 -29.00
N PRO A 174 9.82 -11.18 -27.71
CA PRO A 174 10.36 -10.31 -26.67
C PRO A 174 11.88 -10.56 -26.54
N ALA A 175 12.65 -9.48 -26.46
CA ALA A 175 14.11 -9.53 -26.29
C ALA A 175 14.46 -10.38 -25.06
N VAL A 176 15.06 -11.54 -25.29
CA VAL A 176 15.50 -12.46 -24.24
C VAL A 176 16.81 -11.92 -23.66
N VAL A 177 16.71 -11.18 -22.55
CA VAL A 177 17.88 -10.53 -21.91
C VAL A 177 18.90 -11.55 -21.37
N PHE A 178 18.49 -12.82 -21.17
CA PHE A 178 19.34 -13.87 -20.62
C PHE A 178 19.14 -15.20 -21.37
N ASP A 179 20.01 -15.51 -22.33
CA ASP A 179 19.91 -16.74 -23.11
C ASP A 179 20.64 -17.92 -22.43
N ASP A 180 21.62 -17.66 -21.55
CA ASP A 180 22.46 -18.66 -20.90
C ASP A 180 21.99 -19.09 -19.50
N ALA A 181 20.97 -18.42 -18.93
CA ALA A 181 20.51 -18.66 -17.56
C ALA A 181 19.06 -18.19 -17.35
N HIS A 182 18.39 -18.76 -16.35
CA HIS A 182 17.12 -18.22 -15.85
C HIS A 182 17.40 -17.10 -14.81
N PRO A 183 17.01 -15.84 -15.08
CA PRO A 183 17.18 -14.74 -14.13
C PRO A 183 16.29 -14.91 -12.89
N ILE A 184 16.91 -14.74 -11.71
CA ILE A 184 16.21 -14.63 -10.43
C ILE A 184 16.33 -13.18 -9.97
N ILE A 185 15.30 -12.38 -10.22
CA ILE A 185 15.36 -10.94 -9.96
C ILE A 185 14.98 -10.67 -8.51
N CYS A 186 16.00 -10.39 -7.71
CA CYS A 186 15.91 -9.88 -6.36
C CYS A 186 15.53 -8.39 -6.38
N LEU A 187 14.23 -8.10 -6.37
CA LEU A 187 13.71 -6.74 -6.44
C LEU A 187 13.62 -6.10 -5.05
N THR A 188 14.36 -5.01 -4.83
CA THR A 188 14.12 -4.08 -3.70
C THR A 188 13.17 -3.00 -4.18
N ALA A 189 11.93 -2.99 -3.71
CA ALA A 189 10.97 -1.96 -4.14
C ALA A 189 11.22 -0.61 -3.46
N SER A 190 11.65 -0.62 -2.20
CA SER A 190 11.79 0.62 -1.45
C SER A 190 13.02 1.42 -1.85
N ASN A 191 12.83 2.74 -1.90
CA ASN A 191 13.85 3.66 -2.38
C ASN A 191 15.04 3.74 -1.41
N LYS A 192 16.26 3.75 -1.96
CA LYS A 192 17.49 4.01 -1.19
C LYS A 192 17.81 5.49 -1.32
N SER A 193 17.12 6.36 -0.59
CA SER A 193 17.62 7.73 -0.51
C SER A 193 18.99 7.70 0.19
N SER A 194 20.06 7.96 -0.55
CA SER A 194 21.37 8.36 -0.01
C SER A 194 21.27 9.66 0.80
N THR A 195 20.17 10.38 0.63
CA THR A 195 19.80 11.58 1.36
C THR A 195 19.26 11.17 2.74
N SER A 196 19.76 11.80 3.80
CA SER A 196 19.44 11.49 5.20
C SER A 196 17.95 11.20 5.43
N GLU A 197 17.62 10.34 6.41
CA GLU A 197 16.23 10.02 6.83
C GLU A 197 15.31 11.26 7.01
N MET A 198 15.92 12.43 7.16
CA MET A 198 15.23 13.70 7.33
C MET A 198 14.65 14.25 6.01
N SER A 199 15.24 13.92 4.86
CA SER A 199 14.77 14.35 3.53
C SER A 199 13.56 13.56 3.02
N THR A 200 13.54 12.24 3.25
CA THR A 200 12.41 11.37 2.90
C THR A 200 11.18 11.62 3.77
N ALA A 201 11.39 12.04 5.02
CA ALA A 201 10.34 12.53 5.88
C ALA A 201 9.67 13.82 5.36
N PHE A 202 10.42 14.66 4.64
CA PHE A 202 9.90 15.87 3.98
C PHE A 202 9.10 15.55 2.70
N GLU A 203 9.46 14.49 1.97
CA GLU A 203 8.69 13.97 0.83
C GLU A 203 7.51 13.07 1.22
N GLY A 204 7.39 12.70 2.50
CA GLY A 204 6.32 11.87 3.01
C GLY A 204 6.42 10.39 2.61
N TYR A 205 7.61 9.91 2.23
CA TYR A 205 7.84 8.50 1.92
C TYR A 205 8.23 7.71 3.19
N VAL A 206 7.55 6.59 3.43
CA VAL A 206 7.79 5.64 4.52
C VAL A 206 8.35 4.34 3.94
N GLN A 207 9.67 4.14 4.07
CA GLN A 207 10.34 2.90 3.69
C GLN A 207 9.79 1.72 4.50
N GLY A 208 9.60 0.57 3.85
CA GLY A 208 9.08 -0.65 4.50
C GLY A 208 7.63 -0.52 4.95
N ALA A 209 6.86 0.42 4.38
CA ALA A 209 5.43 0.58 4.70
C ALA A 209 4.61 -0.70 4.40
N ALA A 210 5.14 -1.60 3.56
CA ALA A 210 4.55 -2.89 3.21
C ALA A 210 5.16 -4.10 3.97
N ASP A 211 6.25 -3.95 4.73
CA ASP A 211 7.00 -5.11 5.27
C ASP A 211 6.24 -5.85 6.39
N ASP A 212 5.42 -5.15 7.17
CA ASP A 212 4.65 -5.72 8.30
C ASP A 212 3.20 -6.10 7.92
N THR A 213 2.88 -6.12 6.61
CA THR A 213 1.48 -6.02 6.14
C THR A 213 0.70 -7.33 5.93
N GLU A 214 1.24 -8.51 6.21
CA GLU A 214 0.39 -9.73 6.22
C GLU A 214 -0.73 -9.63 7.27
N HIS A 215 -0.50 -8.89 8.37
CA HIS A 215 -1.52 -8.63 9.40
C HIS A 215 -2.38 -7.38 9.13
N TRP A 216 -1.90 -6.42 8.34
CA TRP A 216 -2.63 -5.17 8.05
C TRP A 216 -3.52 -5.26 6.82
N ALA A 217 -3.20 -6.15 5.89
CA ALA A 217 -3.97 -6.29 4.67
C ALA A 217 -5.40 -6.74 4.97
N MET A 218 -5.70 -7.57 5.98
CA MET A 218 -7.08 -8.00 6.31
C MET A 218 -7.93 -8.38 5.08
N GLY A 219 -7.32 -8.93 4.02
CA GLY A 219 -7.99 -9.23 2.75
C GLY A 219 -8.13 -8.07 1.73
N LEU A 220 -7.53 -6.91 1.98
CA LEU A 220 -7.43 -5.78 1.05
C LEU A 220 -6.46 -6.13 -0.09
N THR A 221 -7.00 -6.65 -1.18
CA THR A 221 -6.36 -6.60 -2.50
C THR A 221 -6.46 -5.18 -3.03
N ALA A 222 -5.35 -4.60 -3.50
CA ALA A 222 -5.38 -3.28 -4.15
C ALA A 222 -6.38 -3.29 -5.32
N PRO A 223 -7.48 -2.52 -5.29
CA PRO A 223 -8.21 -2.22 -6.50
C PRO A 223 -7.43 -1.10 -7.20
N SER A 224 -6.82 -1.42 -8.33
CA SER A 224 -6.39 -0.40 -9.29
C SER A 224 -7.45 -0.22 -10.38
N SER A 225 -8.73 -0.18 -10.02
CA SER A 225 -9.80 0.01 -11.01
C SER A 225 -10.31 1.45 -10.97
N ALA A 226 -10.77 1.92 -12.13
CA ALA A 226 -11.51 3.17 -12.29
C ALA A 226 -12.85 3.17 -11.52
N ASP A 227 -13.20 2.06 -10.86
CA ASP A 227 -14.46 1.80 -10.18
C ASP A 227 -14.35 1.96 -8.65
N GLU A 228 -13.50 2.86 -8.16
CA GLU A 228 -13.32 3.11 -6.72
C GLU A 228 -13.49 4.60 -6.37
N CYS A 229 -14.53 4.93 -5.60
CA CYS A 229 -14.79 6.26 -5.05
C CYS A 229 -14.09 6.44 -3.71
N ARG A 230 -13.11 7.35 -3.59
CA ARG A 230 -12.28 7.50 -2.39
C ARG A 230 -12.56 8.79 -1.61
N ILE A 231 -12.79 8.63 -0.31
CA ILE A 231 -12.97 9.70 0.66
C ILE A 231 -11.88 9.56 1.72
N SER A 232 -10.96 10.52 1.78
CA SER A 232 -9.83 10.50 2.71
C SER A 232 -9.87 11.70 3.65
N PHE A 233 -10.04 11.45 4.96
CA PHE A 233 -9.86 12.49 5.96
C PHE A 233 -8.38 12.72 6.22
N VAL A 234 -7.92 13.94 6.00
CA VAL A 234 -6.51 14.33 6.15
C VAL A 234 -6.35 15.27 7.34
N SER A 235 -5.32 15.04 8.15
CA SER A 235 -4.96 15.93 9.25
C SER A 235 -4.44 17.27 8.71
N GLY A 236 -4.97 18.37 9.21
CA GLY A 236 -4.52 19.70 8.81
C GLY A 236 -5.51 20.80 9.21
N PRO A 237 -5.21 22.06 8.88
CA PRO A 237 -6.18 23.14 9.00
C PRO A 237 -7.42 22.83 8.14
N ALA A 238 -8.59 23.28 8.59
CA ALA A 238 -9.80 23.12 7.79
C ALA A 238 -9.64 23.88 6.46
N SER A 239 -10.08 23.25 5.37
CA SER A 239 -10.10 23.86 4.05
C SER A 239 -11.53 23.86 3.50
N PRO A 240 -11.88 24.79 2.59
CA PRO A 240 -13.24 24.89 2.08
C PRO A 240 -13.54 23.72 1.11
N PRO A 241 -14.79 23.24 1.02
CA PRO A 241 -15.15 22.02 0.27
C PRO A 241 -14.73 21.99 -1.20
N GLU A 242 -14.68 23.15 -1.84
CA GLU A 242 -14.27 23.35 -3.23
C GLU A 242 -12.82 22.91 -3.46
N SER A 243 -11.99 22.90 -2.41
CA SER A 243 -10.60 22.47 -2.45
C SER A 243 -10.39 20.98 -2.17
N TRP A 244 -11.44 20.23 -1.80
CA TRP A 244 -11.28 18.84 -1.37
C TRP A 244 -11.10 17.88 -2.54
N GLN A 245 -11.64 18.19 -3.72
CA GLN A 245 -11.53 17.31 -4.87
C GLN A 245 -10.12 17.36 -5.47
N ILE A 246 -9.42 16.22 -5.40
CA ILE A 246 -8.05 16.07 -5.94
C ILE A 246 -8.10 15.44 -7.34
N THR A 247 -8.93 14.40 -7.50
CA THR A 247 -9.21 13.76 -8.78
C THR A 247 -10.72 13.46 -8.88
N PRO A 248 -11.25 13.06 -10.06
CA PRO A 248 -12.67 12.66 -10.18
C PRO A 248 -13.09 11.58 -9.19
N GLU A 249 -12.17 10.68 -8.83
CA GLU A 249 -12.38 9.54 -7.93
C GLU A 249 -11.85 9.74 -6.50
N LEU A 250 -11.30 10.92 -6.15
CA LEU A 250 -10.72 11.18 -4.83
C LEU A 250 -11.06 12.57 -4.29
N ILE A 251 -11.62 12.60 -3.08
CA ILE A 251 -11.66 13.79 -2.23
C ILE A 251 -10.78 13.65 -0.98
N GLU A 252 -10.05 14.71 -0.66
CA GLU A 252 -9.32 14.89 0.60
C GLU A 252 -10.05 15.88 1.50
N VAL A 253 -10.79 15.33 2.46
CA VAL A 253 -11.62 16.10 3.40
C VAL A 253 -10.75 16.64 4.53
N ARG A 254 -10.63 17.97 4.59
CA ARG A 254 -9.90 18.69 5.65
C ARG A 254 -10.87 19.49 6.51
N ILE A 255 -11.27 18.91 7.64
CA ILE A 255 -12.28 19.49 8.55
C ILE A 255 -11.68 19.93 9.90
N GLY A 256 -10.36 20.18 9.92
CA GLY A 256 -9.63 20.71 11.06
C GLY A 256 -9.02 19.63 11.97
N ASN A 257 -8.48 20.09 13.09
CA ASN A 257 -7.81 19.23 14.07
C ASN A 257 -8.78 18.21 14.70
N PRO A 258 -8.29 17.08 15.25
CA PRO A 258 -9.15 16.00 15.76
C PRO A 258 -10.26 16.43 16.73
N ARG A 259 -10.04 17.46 17.56
CA ARG A 259 -11.05 17.99 18.49
C ARG A 259 -12.21 18.73 17.81
N GLN A 260 -11.95 19.33 16.64
CA GLN A 260 -12.91 20.10 15.85
C GLN A 260 -13.56 19.23 14.77
N ALA A 261 -12.80 18.28 14.20
CA ALA A 261 -13.22 17.42 13.12
C ALA A 261 -14.55 16.70 13.41
N SER A 262 -14.74 16.13 14.60
CA SER A 262 -16.01 15.48 14.97
C SER A 262 -17.21 16.40 14.87
N LYS A 263 -17.06 17.69 15.22
CA LYS A 263 -18.14 18.70 15.15
C LYS A 263 -18.37 19.18 13.71
N ASN A 264 -17.28 19.35 12.96
CA ASN A 264 -17.31 19.84 11.59
C ASN A 264 -17.76 18.77 10.59
N LEU A 265 -17.84 17.50 10.99
CA LEU A 265 -18.34 16.42 10.13
C LEU A 265 -19.76 16.71 9.64
N ARG A 266 -20.63 17.33 10.45
CA ARG A 266 -22.02 17.65 10.06
C ARG A 266 -22.07 18.50 8.78
N SER A 267 -21.22 19.53 8.69
CA SER A 267 -21.16 20.41 7.52
C SER A 267 -20.43 19.77 6.33
N ALA A 268 -19.60 18.75 6.55
CA ALA A 268 -18.89 18.05 5.48
C ALA A 268 -19.72 16.95 4.81
N LEU A 269 -20.64 16.30 5.55
CA LEU A 269 -21.44 15.20 5.04
C LEU A 269 -22.28 15.53 3.78
N PRO A 270 -22.92 16.71 3.66
CA PRO A 270 -23.61 17.09 2.42
C PRO A 270 -22.69 17.07 1.18
N GLU A 271 -21.49 17.64 1.31
CA GLU A 271 -20.51 17.72 0.23
C GLU A 271 -19.95 16.34 -0.14
N ILE A 272 -19.68 15.50 0.87
CA ILE A 272 -19.27 14.11 0.68
C ILE A 272 -20.36 13.32 -0.05
N CYS A 273 -21.62 13.47 0.35
CA CYS A 273 -22.74 12.80 -0.31
C CYS A 273 -22.90 13.30 -1.76
N ALA A 274 -22.79 14.61 -2.00
CA ALA A 274 -22.85 15.16 -3.35
C ALA A 274 -21.75 14.60 -4.26
N PHE A 275 -20.52 14.45 -3.73
CA PHE A 275 -19.42 13.82 -4.45
C PHE A 275 -19.72 12.35 -4.80
N VAL A 276 -20.15 11.55 -3.82
CA VAL A 276 -20.50 10.13 -4.01
C VAL A 276 -21.65 9.94 -5.01
N ALA A 277 -22.68 10.80 -4.94
CA ALA A 277 -23.80 10.78 -5.87
C ALA A 277 -23.33 10.97 -7.32
N ARG A 278 -22.56 12.03 -7.59
CA ARG A 278 -22.00 12.29 -8.94
C ARG A 278 -21.11 11.16 -9.43
N PHE A 279 -20.28 10.59 -8.56
CA PHE A 279 -19.39 9.50 -8.95
C PHE A 279 -20.18 8.23 -9.32
N SER A 280 -21.19 7.89 -8.52
CA SER A 280 -21.99 6.68 -8.68
C SER A 280 -22.93 6.73 -9.89
N GLU A 281 -23.33 7.92 -10.34
CA GLU A 281 -24.07 8.11 -11.60
C GLU A 281 -23.28 7.61 -12.83
N SER A 282 -21.96 7.81 -12.82
CA SER A 282 -21.06 7.37 -13.91
C SER A 282 -20.48 5.97 -13.69
N HIS A 283 -20.47 5.49 -12.44
CA HIS A 283 -19.86 4.20 -12.06
C HIS A 283 -20.80 3.41 -11.13
N PRO A 284 -21.89 2.81 -11.66
CA PRO A 284 -22.92 2.17 -10.83
C PRO A 284 -22.46 0.93 -10.07
N ALA A 285 -21.34 0.32 -10.49
CA ALA A 285 -20.73 -0.84 -9.83
C ALA A 285 -19.54 -0.48 -8.91
N ALA A 286 -19.30 0.81 -8.68
CA ALA A 286 -18.11 1.23 -7.95
C ALA A 286 -18.16 0.94 -6.45
N CYS A 287 -16.99 0.63 -5.91
CA CYS A 287 -16.77 0.53 -4.47
C CYS A 287 -16.53 1.92 -3.86
N ILE A 288 -17.09 2.18 -2.68
CA ILE A 288 -16.86 3.42 -1.93
C ILE A 288 -15.90 3.13 -0.77
N LEU A 289 -14.71 3.72 -0.81
CA LEU A 289 -13.72 3.61 0.24
C LEU A 289 -13.70 4.90 1.09
N VAL A 290 -13.83 4.74 2.40
CA VAL A 290 -13.70 5.82 3.37
C VAL A 290 -12.53 5.56 4.30
N SER A 291 -11.62 6.53 4.43
CA SER A 291 -10.43 6.42 5.27
C SER A 291 -10.23 7.65 6.15
N CYS A 292 -9.64 7.46 7.33
CA CYS A 292 -9.21 8.53 8.22
C CYS A 292 -7.92 8.12 8.91
N PRO A 293 -7.17 9.04 9.56
CA PRO A 293 -5.83 8.74 10.06
C PRO A 293 -5.77 7.56 11.04
N THR A 294 -6.85 7.35 11.81
CA THR A 294 -6.97 6.23 12.75
C THR A 294 -7.70 5.01 12.18
N GLY A 295 -8.51 5.19 11.13
CA GLY A 295 -9.48 4.18 10.69
C GLY A 295 -10.65 3.89 11.65
N LYS A 296 -10.69 4.53 12.83
CA LYS A 296 -11.63 4.14 13.92
C LYS A 296 -12.81 5.09 14.13
N ASP A 297 -12.72 6.35 13.70
CA ASP A 297 -13.70 7.39 14.06
C ASP A 297 -14.40 8.00 12.84
N LEU A 298 -13.81 9.04 12.22
CA LEU A 298 -14.43 9.77 11.10
C LEU A 298 -14.78 8.86 9.92
N ALA A 299 -13.92 7.89 9.60
CA ALA A 299 -14.18 6.93 8.53
C ALA A 299 -15.42 6.07 8.82
N VAL A 300 -15.49 5.51 10.04
CA VAL A 300 -16.62 4.67 10.47
C VAL A 300 -17.92 5.47 10.51
N ALA A 301 -17.88 6.69 11.05
CA ALA A 301 -19.04 7.56 11.13
C ALA A 301 -19.54 8.04 9.76
N THR A 302 -18.62 8.31 8.83
CA THR A 302 -18.96 8.69 7.45
C THR A 302 -19.50 7.50 6.68
N ALA A 303 -18.91 6.30 6.82
CA ALA A 303 -19.46 5.08 6.24
C ALA A 303 -20.87 4.78 6.76
N LEU A 304 -21.13 4.99 8.06
CA LEU A 304 -22.46 4.91 8.63
C LEU A 304 -23.41 5.94 7.99
N ALA A 305 -22.99 7.20 7.87
CA ALA A 305 -23.81 8.25 7.25
C ALA A 305 -24.16 7.92 5.79
N LEU A 306 -23.17 7.50 4.99
CA LEU A 306 -23.37 7.09 3.59
C LEU A 306 -24.34 5.90 3.50
N ARG A 307 -24.16 4.88 4.36
CA ARG A 307 -25.06 3.73 4.42
C ARG A 307 -26.49 4.13 4.82
N CYS A 308 -26.64 5.11 5.71
CA CYS A 308 -27.94 5.64 6.10
C CYS A 308 -28.60 6.49 5.01
N TYR A 309 -27.80 7.21 4.23
CA TYR A 309 -28.26 8.16 3.23
C TYR A 309 -28.64 7.46 1.91
N PHE A 310 -27.74 6.64 1.36
CA PHE A 310 -27.88 6.07 0.01
C PHE A 310 -28.67 4.76 -0.06
N PHE A 311 -28.98 4.13 1.09
CA PHE A 311 -29.60 2.79 1.12
C PHE A 311 -30.81 2.75 2.07
N ASP A 312 -31.97 2.31 1.56
CA ASP A 312 -33.21 2.14 2.34
C ASP A 312 -33.10 1.06 3.39
N THR A 313 -32.58 -0.10 2.97
CA THR A 313 -32.58 -1.32 3.75
C THR A 313 -31.16 -1.71 4.10
N ASP A 314 -31.05 -2.77 4.90
CA ASP A 314 -29.75 -3.31 5.30
C ASP A 314 -29.33 -4.50 4.43
N ASP A 315 -30.10 -4.81 3.39
CA ASP A 315 -29.83 -5.90 2.47
C ASP A 315 -28.56 -5.61 1.67
N MET A 316 -27.75 -6.64 1.45
CA MET A 316 -26.49 -6.49 0.72
C MET A 316 -26.71 -6.08 -0.74
N ASP A 317 -27.86 -6.44 -1.31
CA ASP A 317 -28.25 -6.13 -2.68
C ASP A 317 -29.12 -4.87 -2.78
N ALA A 318 -29.22 -4.07 -1.70
CA ALA A 318 -30.01 -2.85 -1.71
C ALA A 318 -29.47 -1.87 -2.79
N PRO A 319 -30.33 -1.35 -3.68
CA PRO A 319 -29.88 -0.49 -4.76
C PRO A 319 -29.38 0.85 -4.21
N PHE A 320 -28.30 1.36 -4.81
CA PHE A 320 -27.85 2.73 -4.58
C PHE A 320 -28.91 3.73 -5.08
N ARG A 321 -29.22 4.73 -4.27
CA ARG A 321 -30.15 5.80 -4.64
C ARG A 321 -29.78 7.13 -4.01
N VAL A 322 -30.03 8.23 -4.73
CA VAL A 322 -29.91 9.59 -4.18
C VAL A 322 -31.29 10.00 -3.63
N PRO A 323 -31.49 10.06 -2.29
CA PRO A 323 -32.79 10.37 -1.71
C PRO A 323 -33.18 11.84 -1.92
N LYS A 324 -34.46 12.10 -2.18
CA LYS A 324 -35.03 13.47 -2.10
C LYS A 324 -35.22 13.94 -0.66
N GLU A 325 -35.54 13.01 0.23
CA GLU A 325 -35.69 13.23 1.67
C GLU A 325 -35.21 11.98 2.42
N VAL A 326 -34.54 12.16 3.56
CA VAL A 326 -34.01 11.06 4.37
C VAL A 326 -34.95 10.81 5.55
N VAL A 327 -35.69 9.70 5.50
CA VAL A 327 -36.55 9.27 6.60
C VAL A 327 -35.85 8.13 7.36
N ILE A 328 -35.15 8.47 8.43
CA ILE A 328 -34.47 7.49 9.28
C ILE A 328 -34.62 7.86 10.75
N ASN A 329 -34.74 6.85 11.61
CA ASN A 329 -34.81 7.06 13.05
C ASN A 329 -33.52 6.63 13.75
N LYS A 330 -33.35 7.09 14.99
CA LYS A 330 -32.17 6.80 15.81
C LYS A 330 -31.95 5.32 16.09
N ALA A 331 -33.02 4.51 16.11
CA ALA A 331 -32.93 3.07 16.31
C ALA A 331 -32.29 2.39 15.08
N ALA A 332 -32.69 2.78 13.87
CA ALA A 332 -32.12 2.29 12.62
C ALA A 332 -30.63 2.68 12.48
N ILE A 333 -30.27 3.93 12.79
CA ILE A 333 -28.87 4.39 12.80
C ILE A 333 -28.03 3.53 13.76
N ARG A 334 -28.53 3.25 14.96
CA ARG A 334 -27.84 2.40 15.94
C ARG A 334 -27.69 0.95 15.46
N ALA A 335 -28.73 0.38 14.85
CA ALA A 335 -28.67 -0.97 14.30
C ALA A 335 -27.62 -1.08 13.17
N ARG A 336 -27.58 -0.09 12.27
CA ARG A 336 -26.56 -0.01 11.19
C ARG A 336 -25.14 0.12 11.74
N LEU A 337 -24.95 0.98 12.74
CA LEU A 337 -23.66 1.10 13.42
C LEU A 337 -23.25 -0.23 14.05
N GLY A 338 -24.17 -0.93 14.72
CA GLY A 338 -23.91 -2.26 15.30
C GLY A 338 -23.41 -3.27 14.27
N ARG A 339 -23.99 -3.29 13.06
CA ARG A 339 -23.51 -4.17 11.97
C ARG A 339 -22.13 -3.78 11.46
N ILE A 340 -21.86 -2.49 11.31
CA ILE A 340 -20.53 -2.00 10.92
C ILE A 340 -19.50 -2.42 11.98
N MET A 341 -19.81 -2.26 13.27
CA MET A 341 -18.92 -2.66 14.36
C MET A 341 -18.76 -4.18 14.44
N LEU A 342 -19.74 -4.99 14.02
CA LEU A 342 -19.59 -6.44 13.94
C LEU A 342 -18.61 -6.85 12.83
N ALA A 343 -18.71 -6.21 11.66
CA ALA A 343 -17.81 -6.46 10.53
C ALA A 343 -16.42 -5.81 10.72
N PHE A 344 -16.35 -4.73 11.50
CA PHE A 344 -15.15 -3.96 11.78
C PHE A 344 -15.04 -3.64 13.29
N PRO A 345 -14.61 -4.63 14.11
CA PRO A 345 -14.60 -4.52 15.59
C PRO A 345 -13.73 -3.40 16.14
N GLU A 346 -12.71 -2.97 15.40
CA GLU A 346 -11.82 -1.87 15.78
C GLU A 346 -12.46 -0.49 15.64
N GLY A 347 -13.61 -0.41 14.97
CA GLY A 347 -14.37 0.82 14.81
C GLY A 347 -14.86 1.35 16.15
N ASN A 348 -14.50 2.59 16.48
CA ASN A 348 -14.86 3.24 17.74
C ASN A 348 -15.14 4.74 17.52
N PRO A 349 -16.25 5.08 16.83
CA PRO A 349 -16.60 6.46 16.57
C PRO A 349 -16.94 7.19 17.86
N GLN A 350 -16.37 8.38 18.02
CA GLN A 350 -16.58 9.19 19.21
C GLN A 350 -18.05 9.65 19.29
N ARG A 351 -18.54 9.85 20.53
CA ARG A 351 -19.90 10.35 20.77
C ARG A 351 -20.18 11.66 20.01
N ALA A 352 -19.21 12.58 19.95
CA ALA A 352 -19.33 13.84 19.22
C ALA A 352 -19.48 13.60 17.70
N THR A 353 -18.72 12.66 17.14
CA THR A 353 -18.80 12.30 15.72
C THR A 353 -20.17 11.70 15.37
N LEU A 354 -20.68 10.79 16.22
CA LEU A 354 -22.03 10.22 16.06
C LEU A 354 -23.14 11.27 16.22
N GLN A 355 -22.95 12.28 17.07
CA GLN A 355 -23.91 13.39 17.18
C GLN A 355 -24.01 14.17 15.86
N SER A 356 -22.88 14.42 15.20
CA SER A 356 -22.86 15.04 13.86
C SER A 356 -23.57 14.20 12.81
N VAL A 357 -23.38 12.88 12.81
CA VAL A 357 -24.10 11.96 11.90
C VAL A 357 -25.61 11.99 12.16
N ASN A 358 -26.03 11.92 13.42
CA ASN A 358 -27.45 11.98 13.77
C ASN A 358 -28.10 13.30 13.34
N SER A 359 -27.41 14.42 13.57
CA SER A 359 -27.92 15.74 13.18
C SER A 359 -27.92 15.93 11.66
N PHE A 360 -26.98 15.33 10.92
CA PHE A 360 -27.05 15.32 9.46
C PHE A 360 -28.26 14.53 8.94
N LEU A 361 -28.50 13.33 9.49
CA LEU A 361 -29.53 12.41 8.97
C LEU A 361 -30.96 12.75 9.42
N MET A 362 -31.12 13.43 10.57
CA MET A 362 -32.44 13.68 11.18
C MET A 362 -32.78 15.17 11.35
N GLY A 363 -31.87 16.09 11.00
CA GLY A 363 -32.00 17.53 11.22
C GLY A 363 -31.37 18.01 12.52
#